data_AF-A0A1F2QHH4-F1
#
_entry.id   AF-A0A1F2QHH4-F1
#
_cell.length_a   1.000
_cell.length_b   1.000
_cell.length_c   1.000
_cell.angle_alpha   90.00
_cell.angle_beta   90.00
_cell.angle_gamma   90.00
#
_symmetry.space_group_name_H-M   'P 1'
#
loop_
_entity.id
_entity.type
_entity.pdbx_description
1 polymer ?
#
loop_
_entity_poly.entity_id
_entity_poly.type
_entity_poly.pdbx_seq_one_letter_code
_entity_poly.pdbx_strand_id
1 'polypeptide(L)'
;MKRFPEEWLKRLNEMVKVARRRQGFDDIVAVVDPPFGPDHPPILRLEKAGMMVTEPIDPRAVEQMVRTGQEGPMLVVFKQAFMRVEKASARRADKKAAVRKKGAF
;
A
#
# COMPACT_ATOMS: atom_id res chain seq x y z
N MET A 1 18.51 19.56 -7.24
CA MET A 1 17.61 18.81 -6.32
C MET A 1 17.90 17.33 -6.47
N LYS A 2 18.09 16.59 -5.36
CA LYS A 2 18.42 15.16 -5.42
C LYS A 2 17.13 14.36 -5.68
N ARG A 3 17.09 13.63 -6.79
CA ARG A 3 16.03 12.66 -7.12
C ARG A 3 15.92 11.63 -5.99
N PHE A 4 14.70 11.19 -5.68
CA PHE A 4 14.50 10.09 -4.74
C PHE A 4 15.32 8.88 -5.21
N PRO A 5 16.22 8.30 -4.38
CA PRO A 5 17.14 7.29 -4.87
C PRO A 5 16.40 6.05 -5.41
N GLU A 6 16.77 5.60 -6.60
CA GLU A 6 16.12 4.44 -7.25
C GLU A 6 16.26 3.17 -6.40
N GLU A 7 17.39 3.01 -5.70
CA GLU A 7 17.61 1.90 -4.76
C GLU A 7 16.63 1.92 -3.59
N TRP A 8 16.23 3.10 -3.11
CA TRP A 8 15.23 3.21 -2.03
C TRP A 8 13.86 2.76 -2.54
N LEU A 9 13.50 3.18 -3.76
CA LEU A 9 12.25 2.77 -4.40
C LEU A 9 12.21 1.26 -4.64
N LYS A 10 13.31 0.68 -5.11
CA LYS A 10 13.46 -0.76 -5.30
C LYS A 10 13.29 -1.49 -3.97
N ARG A 11 13.95 -1.03 -2.91
CA ARG A 11 13.83 -1.64 -1.58
C ARG A 11 12.41 -1.58 -1.03
N LEU A 12 11.74 -0.44 -1.15
CA LEU A 12 10.34 -0.30 -0.74
C LEU A 12 9.43 -1.29 -1.48
N ASN A 13 9.61 -1.44 -2.80
CA ASN A 13 8.84 -2.40 -3.59
C ASN A 13 9.14 -3.87 -3.21
N GLU A 14 10.38 -4.21 -2.86
CA GLU A 14 10.70 -5.55 -2.32
C GLU A 14 9.99 -5.80 -0.99
N MET A 15 10.03 -4.82 -0.07
CA MET A 15 9.38 -4.93 1.23
C MET A 15 7.87 -5.05 1.11
N VAL A 16 7.24 -4.32 0.19
CA VAL A 16 5.81 -4.45 -0.11
C VAL A 16 5.47 -5.86 -0.57
N LYS A 17 6.28 -6.46 -1.46
CA LYS A 17 6.10 -7.86 -1.90
C LYS A 17 6.21 -8.84 -0.73
N VAL A 18 7.19 -8.65 0.15
CA VAL A 18 7.38 -9.47 1.36
C VAL A 18 6.19 -9.32 2.31
N ALA A 19 5.77 -8.10 2.60
CA ALA A 19 4.64 -7.80 3.48
C ALA A 19 3.32 -8.38 2.94
N ARG A 20 3.12 -8.32 1.61
CA ARG A 20 1.96 -8.91 0.92
C ARG A 20 1.93 -10.43 1.09
N ARG A 21 3.00 -11.11 0.68
CA ARG A 21 3.08 -12.58 0.68
C ARG A 21 3.03 -13.16 2.09
N ARG A 22 3.78 -12.58 3.05
CA ARG A 22 3.81 -13.08 4.44
C ARG A 22 2.46 -13.00 5.14
N GLN A 23 1.55 -12.18 4.64
CA GLN A 23 0.26 -11.91 5.28
C GLN A 23 -0.94 -12.40 4.47
N GLY A 24 -0.69 -13.08 3.35
CA GLY A 24 -1.75 -13.67 2.53
C GLY A 24 -2.60 -12.66 1.76
N PHE A 25 -2.06 -11.48 1.43
CA PHE A 25 -2.74 -10.45 0.63
C PHE A 25 -2.44 -10.60 -0.87
N ASP A 26 -2.31 -11.83 -1.38
CA ASP A 26 -1.84 -12.09 -2.74
C ASP A 26 -2.79 -11.60 -3.84
N ASP A 27 -4.06 -11.35 -3.49
CA ASP A 27 -5.09 -10.76 -4.36
C ASP A 27 -5.04 -9.23 -4.42
N ILE A 28 -4.15 -8.59 -3.66
CA ILE A 28 -3.88 -7.14 -3.74
C ILE A 28 -2.67 -6.87 -4.65
N VAL A 29 -2.87 -6.06 -5.67
CA VAL A 29 -1.77 -5.48 -6.45
C VAL A 29 -1.21 -4.29 -5.66
N ALA A 30 0.10 -4.28 -5.40
CA ALA A 30 0.74 -3.27 -4.57
C ALA A 30 2.06 -2.81 -5.18
N VAL A 31 2.21 -1.50 -5.35
CA VAL A 31 3.38 -0.85 -5.93
C VAL A 31 3.67 0.44 -5.17
N VAL A 32 4.95 0.73 -4.95
CA VAL A 32 5.37 2.06 -4.51
C VAL A 32 5.77 2.87 -5.72
N ASP A 33 5.04 3.95 -5.97
CA ASP A 33 5.32 4.94 -7.01
C ASP A 33 6.31 5.99 -6.44
N PRO A 34 7.30 6.45 -7.23
CA PRO A 34 8.24 7.46 -6.79
C PRO A 34 7.57 8.82 -6.56
N PRO A 35 8.21 9.72 -5.78
CA PRO A 35 7.84 11.13 -5.71
C PRO A 35 7.66 11.78 -7.08
N PHE A 36 6.55 12.48 -7.28
CA PHE A 36 6.32 13.30 -8.48
C PHE A 36 7.12 14.61 -8.47
N GLY A 37 7.62 15.02 -7.30
CA GLY A 37 8.38 16.24 -7.11
C GLY A 37 9.03 16.29 -5.72
N PRO A 38 9.83 17.33 -5.43
CA PRO A 38 10.57 17.46 -4.17
C PRO A 38 9.68 17.52 -2.93
N ASP A 39 8.46 18.03 -3.06
CA ASP A 39 7.49 18.17 -1.96
C ASP A 39 6.45 17.05 -1.92
N HIS A 40 6.56 16.06 -2.83
CA HIS A 40 5.62 14.95 -2.91
C HIS A 40 6.23 13.69 -2.28
N PRO A 41 5.55 13.04 -1.32
CA PRO A 41 6.04 11.78 -0.78
C PRO A 41 5.93 10.65 -1.83
N PRO A 42 6.73 9.58 -1.71
CA PRO A 42 6.46 8.33 -2.40
C PRO A 42 5.05 7.84 -2.04
N ILE A 43 4.36 7.22 -3.00
CA ILE A 43 2.98 6.78 -2.81
C ILE A 43 2.92 5.26 -2.87
N LEU A 44 2.37 4.62 -1.84
CA LEU A 44 1.94 3.23 -1.91
C LEU A 44 0.58 3.17 -2.59
N ARG A 45 0.53 2.53 -3.77
CA ARG A 45 -0.70 2.26 -4.50
C ARG A 45 -1.10 0.81 -4.29
N LEU A 46 -2.33 0.61 -3.84
CA LEU A 46 -2.94 -0.68 -3.58
C LEU A 46 -4.21 -0.82 -4.41
N GLU A 47 -4.35 -1.95 -5.10
CA GLU A 47 -5.52 -2.23 -5.92
C GLU A 47 -6.09 -3.61 -5.59
N LYS A 48 -7.41 -3.66 -5.34
CA LYS A 48 -8.17 -4.89 -5.13
C LYS A 48 -9.58 -4.75 -5.69
N ALA A 49 -10.01 -5.71 -6.51
CA ALA A 49 -11.39 -5.80 -7.02
C ALA A 49 -11.93 -4.48 -7.64
N GLY A 50 -11.09 -3.78 -8.42
CA GLY A 50 -11.44 -2.51 -9.08
C GLY A 50 -11.50 -1.30 -8.14
N MET A 51 -10.99 -1.43 -6.91
CA MET A 51 -10.79 -0.34 -5.98
C MET A 51 -9.30 -0.03 -5.86
N MET A 52 -8.97 1.25 -5.99
CA MET A 52 -7.63 1.77 -5.79
C MET A 52 -7.59 2.59 -4.49
N VAL A 53 -6.57 2.33 -3.68
CA VAL A 53 -6.26 3.09 -2.48
C VAL A 53 -4.81 3.53 -2.56
N THR A 54 -4.55 4.80 -2.28
CA THR A 54 -3.21 5.38 -2.28
C THR A 54 -2.89 5.89 -0.89
N GLU A 55 -1.71 5.53 -0.38
CA GLU A 55 -1.23 5.93 0.94
C GLU A 55 0.13 6.61 0.79
N PRO A 56 0.31 7.86 1.25
CA PRO A 56 1.61 8.51 1.23
C PRO A 56 2.57 7.82 2.22
N ILE A 57 3.80 7.60 1.79
CA ILE A 57 4.87 7.07 2.63
C ILE A 57 5.70 8.25 3.14
N ASP A 58 5.91 8.33 4.45
CA ASP A 58 6.76 9.37 5.05
C ASP A 58 8.21 9.23 4.55
N PRO A 59 8.76 10.20 3.79
CA PRO A 59 10.12 10.15 3.28
C PRO A 59 11.18 10.06 4.40
N ARG A 60 10.91 10.62 5.58
CA ARG A 60 11.83 10.57 6.73
C ARG A 60 11.90 9.16 7.31
N ALA A 61 10.76 8.46 7.34
CA ALA A 61 10.72 7.06 7.76
C ALA A 61 11.51 6.16 6.78
N VAL A 62 11.42 6.45 5.48
CA VAL A 62 12.24 5.76 4.46
C VAL A 62 13.72 6.04 4.66
N GLU A 63 14.11 7.30 4.82
CA GLU A 63 15.50 7.68 5.06
C GLU A 63 16.05 7.02 6.33
N GLN A 64 15.29 7.03 7.42
CA GLN A 64 15.68 6.37 8.66
C GLN A 64 15.83 4.86 8.48
N MET A 65 14.89 4.21 7.78
CA MET A 65 14.96 2.79 7.47
C MET A 65 16.23 2.47 6.70
N VAL A 66 16.55 3.22 5.64
CA VAL A 66 17.77 3.00 4.86
C VAL A 66 19.02 3.26 5.69
N ARG A 67 19.05 4.32 6.49
CA ARG A 67 20.20 4.68 7.33
C ARG A 67 20.50 3.65 8.41
N THR A 68 19.46 3.02 8.96
CA THR A 68 19.57 2.11 10.12
C THR A 68 19.47 0.63 9.76
N GLY A 69 19.01 0.31 8.54
CA GLY A 69 18.65 -1.05 8.14
C GLY A 69 17.40 -1.61 8.83
N GLN A 70 16.69 -0.81 9.64
CA GLN A 70 15.53 -1.27 10.41
C GLN A 70 14.25 -1.24 9.58
N GLU A 71 13.88 -2.39 9.03
CA GLU A 71 12.72 -2.55 8.15
C GLU A 71 11.39 -2.81 8.86
N GLY A 72 11.46 -3.30 10.11
CA GLY A 72 10.30 -3.68 10.91
C GLY A 72 9.19 -2.62 10.93
N PRO A 73 9.49 -1.34 11.26
CA PRO A 73 8.49 -0.28 11.27
C PRO A 73 7.78 -0.10 9.92
N MET A 74 8.52 -0.14 8.82
CA MET A 74 7.95 0.01 7.47
C MET A 74 7.08 -1.18 7.07
N LEU A 75 7.44 -2.41 7.47
CA LEU A 75 6.60 -3.59 7.26
C LEU A 75 5.25 -3.47 8.01
N VAL A 76 5.24 -2.86 9.19
CA VAL A 76 4.00 -2.59 9.95
C VAL A 76 3.13 -1.57 9.23
N VAL A 77 3.72 -0.51 8.67
CA VAL A 77 2.98 0.48 7.86
C VAL A 77 2.32 -0.19 6.65
N PHE A 78 3.07 -1.02 5.91
CA PHE A 78 2.51 -1.75 4.77
C PHE A 78 1.38 -2.70 5.19
N LYS A 79 1.57 -3.47 6.27
CA LYS A 79 0.52 -4.32 6.85
C LYS A 79 -0.78 -3.55 7.09
N GLN A 80 -0.68 -2.39 7.74
CA GLN A 80 -1.86 -1.59 8.07
C GLN A 80 -2.57 -1.09 6.81
N ALA A 81 -1.81 -0.68 5.79
CA ALA A 81 -2.37 -0.26 4.50
C ALA A 81 -3.11 -1.41 3.81
N PHE A 82 -2.53 -2.61 3.74
CA PHE A 82 -3.21 -3.80 3.21
C PHE A 82 -4.51 -4.11 3.96
N MET A 83 -4.49 -4.08 5.29
CA MET A 83 -5.69 -4.32 6.11
C MET A 83 -6.81 -3.30 5.84
N ARG A 84 -6.48 -2.03 5.58
CA ARG A 84 -7.48 -1.02 5.23
C ARG A 84 -8.15 -1.34 3.91
N VAL A 85 -7.38 -1.76 2.90
CA VAL A 85 -7.90 -2.14 1.58
C VAL A 85 -8.79 -3.37 1.67
N GLU A 86 -8.35 -4.40 2.39
CA GLU A 86 -9.17 -5.59 2.66
C GLU A 86 -10.52 -5.22 3.27
N LYS A 87 -10.50 -4.42 4.34
CA LYS A 87 -11.71 -4.02 5.06
C LYS A 87 -12.62 -3.16 4.20
N ALA A 88 -12.06 -2.27 3.38
CA ALA A 88 -12.83 -1.47 2.43
C ALA A 88 -13.48 -2.36 1.35
N SER A 89 -12.77 -3.40 0.90
CA SER A 89 -13.23 -4.29 -0.16
C SER A 89 -14.40 -5.14 0.33
N ALA A 90 -14.26 -5.74 1.52
CA ALA A 90 -15.32 -6.49 2.17
C ALA A 90 -16.60 -5.66 2.35
N ARG A 91 -16.48 -4.42 2.88
CA ARG A 91 -17.62 -3.51 3.04
C ARG A 91 -18.34 -3.20 1.72
N ARG A 92 -17.59 -3.06 0.62
CA ARG A 92 -18.17 -2.80 -0.71
C ARG A 92 -18.90 -4.03 -1.24
N ALA A 93 -18.36 -5.23 -1.02
CA ALA A 93 -19.02 -6.48 -1.37
C ALA A 93 -20.33 -6.66 -0.60
N ASP A 94 -20.33 -6.42 0.71
CA ASP A 94 -21.53 -6.50 1.56
C ASP A 94 -22.62 -5.53 1.11
N LYS A 95 -22.25 -4.27 0.79
CA LYS A 95 -23.19 -3.28 0.28
C LYS A 95 -23.80 -3.70 -1.06
N LYS A 96 -22.99 -4.24 -1.99
CA LYS A 96 -23.49 -4.77 -3.27
C LYS A 96 -24.45 -5.94 -3.05
N ALA A 97 -24.14 -6.87 -2.16
CA ALA A 97 -25.00 -8.00 -1.83
C ALA A 97 -26.34 -7.55 -1.21
N ALA A 98 -26.30 -6.57 -0.30
CA ALA A 98 -27.50 -6.01 0.32
C ALA A 98 -28.42 -5.32 -0.69
N VAL A 99 -27.86 -4.57 -1.65
CA VAL A 99 -28.64 -3.93 -2.72
C VAL A 99 -29.28 -4.97 -3.63
N ARG A 100 -28.54 -6.02 -4.03
CA ARG A 100 -29.07 -7.10 -4.88
C ARG A 100 -30.23 -7.84 -4.23
N LYS A 101 -30.20 -8.06 -2.90
CA LYS A 101 -31.32 -8.66 -2.16
C LYS A 101 -32.57 -7.77 -2.09
N LYS A 102 -32.41 -6.44 -2.12
CA LYS A 102 -33.54 -5.49 -2.07
C LYS A 102 -34.19 -5.23 -3.43
N GLY A 103 -33.44 -5.36 -4.53
CA GLY A 103 -33.96 -5.18 -5.89
C GLY A 103 -34.52 -6.44 -6.56
N ALA A 104 -34.69 -7.53 -5.79
CA ALA A 104 -35.23 -8.79 -6.27
C ALA A 104 -36.74 -8.98 -5.96
N PHE A 105 -37.44 -7.87 -5.70
CA PHE A 105 -38.90 -7.83 -5.51
C PHE A 105 -39.53 -7.03 -6.64
#